data_AF-N6U7I2-F1
#
_entry.id   AF-N6U7I2-F1
#
_cell.length_a   1.000
_cell.length_b   1.000
_cell.length_c   1.000
_cell.angle_alpha   90.00
_cell.angle_beta   90.00
_cell.angle_gamma   90.00
#
_symmetry.space_group_name_H-M   'P 1'
#
loop_
_entity.id
_entity.type
_entity.pdbx_description
1 polymer ?
#
loop_
_entity_poly.entity_id
_entity_poly.type
_entity_poly.pdbx_seq_one_letter_code
_entity_poly.pdbx_strand_id
1 'polypeptide(L)'
;VVCSVICQVNLNNVYLISILFREKIRFLHLKKFGKALTMTKLLEWLGGAGALGAIWLALLTNKIENPFFRDHYTFLLLSPIIVVGLFGLASLLLVLYRVYTFNDCNDAAAELQKEIVEAKQDLKSLGFKFKDSFK
;
A
#
# COMPACT_ATOMS: atom_id res chain seq x y z
N VAL A 1 -32.52 -17.13 43.99
CA VAL A 1 -32.85 -15.68 44.08
C VAL A 1 -31.68 -14.80 44.58
N VAL A 2 -30.60 -15.34 45.18
CA VAL A 2 -29.45 -14.50 45.61
C VAL A 2 -28.25 -14.57 44.64
N CYS A 3 -28.35 -15.32 43.53
CA CYS A 3 -27.36 -15.28 42.45
C CYS A 3 -27.55 -14.10 41.46
N SER A 4 -28.61 -13.30 41.66
CA SER A 4 -28.97 -12.18 40.77
C SER A 4 -28.44 -10.81 41.23
N VAL A 5 -27.82 -10.69 42.41
CA VAL A 5 -27.43 -9.38 42.97
C VAL A 5 -25.93 -9.09 42.85
N ILE A 6 -25.06 -10.09 42.75
CA ILE A 6 -23.62 -9.87 42.52
C ILE A 6 -23.32 -9.59 41.02
N CYS A 7 -24.23 -9.99 40.12
CA CYS A 7 -24.12 -9.72 38.68
C CYS A 7 -24.52 -8.28 38.27
N GLN A 8 -24.99 -7.44 39.21
CA GLN A 8 -25.48 -6.08 38.94
C GLN A 8 -24.47 -4.97 39.30
N VAL A 9 -23.43 -5.26 40.10
CA VAL A 9 -22.49 -4.23 40.59
C VAL A 9 -21.30 -3.98 39.63
N ASN A 10 -21.09 -4.82 38.62
CA ASN A 10 -19.98 -4.68 37.67
C ASN A 10 -20.42 -4.27 36.24
N LEU A 11 -21.60 -3.68 36.09
CA LEU A 11 -22.05 -3.10 34.82
C LEU A 11 -21.99 -1.56 34.79
N ASN A 12 -21.95 -0.87 35.94
CA ASN A 12 -21.98 0.60 35.96
C ASN A 12 -20.61 1.29 35.82
N ASN A 13 -19.49 0.57 35.98
CA ASN A 13 -18.14 1.17 35.93
C ASN A 13 -17.51 1.15 34.53
N VAL A 14 -17.85 0.16 33.70
CA VAL A 14 -17.30 0.04 32.33
C VAL A 14 -18.01 0.98 31.35
N TYR A 15 -19.31 1.22 31.52
CA TYR A 15 -20.04 2.19 30.71
C TYR A 15 -19.52 3.62 30.93
N LEU A 16 -19.18 4.00 32.17
CA LEU A 16 -18.67 5.34 32.49
C LEU A 16 -17.30 5.63 31.83
N ILE A 17 -16.40 4.65 31.81
CA ILE A 17 -15.08 4.78 31.17
C ILE A 17 -15.21 4.79 29.64
N SER A 18 -16.15 4.03 29.09
CA SER A 18 -16.42 3.98 27.65
C SER A 18 -17.11 5.24 27.10
N ILE A 19 -17.80 6.02 27.95
CA ILE A 19 -18.42 7.30 27.60
C ILE A 19 -17.42 8.45 27.77
N LEU A 20 -16.65 8.48 28.87
CA LEU A 20 -15.65 9.52 29.13
C LEU A 20 -14.46 9.50 28.15
N PHE A 21 -14.04 8.32 27.67
CA PHE A 21 -12.96 8.21 26.69
C PHE A 21 -13.43 8.43 25.23
N ARG A 22 -14.72 8.20 24.95
CA ARG A 22 -15.33 8.31 23.61
C ARG A 22 -15.72 9.75 23.24
N GLU A 23 -16.04 10.60 24.21
CA GLU A 23 -16.32 12.02 23.95
C GLU A 23 -15.04 12.88 23.83
N LYS A 24 -14.03 12.65 24.67
CA LYS A 24 -12.86 13.55 24.76
C LYS A 24 -11.93 13.52 23.53
N ILE A 25 -11.87 12.39 22.81
CA ILE A 25 -11.03 12.25 21.61
C ILE A 25 -11.77 12.69 20.34
N ARG A 26 -13.10 12.88 20.38
CA ARG A 26 -13.91 13.17 19.19
C ARG A 26 -14.10 14.67 18.89
N PHE A 27 -13.91 15.59 19.84
CA PHE A 27 -14.36 16.98 19.63
C PHE A 27 -13.28 18.03 19.32
N LEU A 28 -12.03 17.86 19.74
CA LEU A 28 -11.02 18.93 19.62
C LEU A 28 -10.04 18.80 18.43
N HIS A 29 -9.98 17.65 17.75
CA HIS A 29 -9.03 17.43 16.65
C HIS A 29 -9.68 17.23 15.27
N LEU A 30 -11.00 17.40 15.14
CA LEU A 30 -11.71 17.23 13.86
C LEU A 30 -12.01 18.53 13.13
N LYS A 31 -12.07 19.70 13.80
CA LYS A 31 -12.38 20.96 13.11
C LYS A 31 -11.17 21.63 12.44
N LYS A 32 -9.93 21.23 12.75
CA LYS A 32 -8.72 21.89 12.22
C LYS A 32 -8.05 21.18 11.04
N PHE A 33 -8.44 19.94 10.71
CA PHE A 33 -7.79 19.16 9.63
C PHE A 33 -8.49 19.23 8.26
N GLY A 34 -9.72 19.72 8.18
CA GLY A 34 -10.54 19.60 6.97
C GLY A 34 -10.33 20.62 5.85
N LYS A 35 -9.44 21.61 6.00
CA LYS A 35 -9.28 22.70 5.00
C LYS A 35 -7.94 22.73 4.25
N ALA A 36 -7.01 21.82 4.54
CA ALA A 36 -5.64 21.91 4.02
C ALA A 36 -5.12 20.65 3.32
N LEU A 37 -6.00 19.72 2.93
CA LEU A 37 -5.59 18.54 2.15
C LEU A 37 -5.92 18.78 0.68
N THR A 38 -5.02 19.50 0.03
CA THR A 38 -4.93 19.57 -1.43
C THR A 38 -4.72 18.16 -1.99
N MET A 39 -5.44 17.83 -3.07
CA MET A 39 -5.53 16.49 -3.66
C MET A 39 -4.16 15.91 -4.03
N THR A 40 -3.62 15.06 -3.16
CA THR A 40 -2.47 14.21 -3.47
C THR A 40 -2.96 12.78 -3.56
N LYS A 41 -2.64 12.10 -4.67
CA LYS A 41 -2.97 10.67 -4.84
C LYS A 41 -2.45 9.82 -3.69
N LEU A 42 -1.33 10.22 -3.10
CA LEU A 42 -0.77 9.60 -1.90
C LEU A 42 -1.76 9.57 -0.74
N LEU A 43 -2.47 10.66 -0.48
CA LEU A 43 -3.42 10.73 0.63
C LEU A 43 -4.66 9.87 0.39
N GLU A 44 -5.14 9.79 -0.85
CA GLU A 44 -6.23 8.88 -1.24
C GLU A 44 -5.86 7.42 -0.91
N TRP A 45 -4.66 6.99 -1.31
CA TRP A 45 -4.13 5.66 -1.01
C TRP A 45 -3.87 5.45 0.49
N LEU A 46 -3.33 6.44 1.20
CA LEU A 46 -3.08 6.37 2.64
C LEU A 46 -4.39 6.27 3.43
N GLY A 47 -5.42 7.01 3.01
CA GLY A 47 -6.76 6.95 3.59
C GLY A 47 -7.41 5.58 3.38
N GLY A 48 -7.33 5.02 2.17
CA GLY A 48 -7.81 3.67 1.86
C GLY A 48 -7.08 2.59 2.67
N ALA A 49 -5.74 2.64 2.70
CA ALA A 49 -4.92 1.72 3.49
C ALA A 49 -5.19 1.84 5.00
N GLY A 50 -5.37 3.07 5.50
CA GLY A 50 -5.73 3.33 6.89
C GLY A 50 -7.11 2.79 7.27
N ALA A 51 -8.10 2.92 6.40
CA ALA A 51 -9.44 2.35 6.62
C ALA A 51 -9.40 0.82 6.65
N LEU A 52 -8.65 0.18 5.74
CA LEU A 52 -8.43 -1.27 5.73
C LEU A 52 -7.71 -1.74 7.01
N GLY A 53 -6.67 -1.02 7.44
CA GLY A 53 -5.97 -1.30 8.69
C GLY A 53 -6.88 -1.17 9.91
N ALA A 54 -7.77 -0.18 9.93
CA ALA A 54 -8.75 0.00 11.00
C ALA A 54 -9.77 -1.16 11.05
N ILE A 55 -10.22 -1.65 9.89
CA ILE A 55 -11.08 -2.84 9.80
C ILE A 55 -10.33 -4.06 10.36
N TRP A 56 -9.08 -4.27 9.96
CA TRP A 56 -8.27 -5.39 10.46
C TRP A 56 -8.05 -5.34 11.98
N LEU A 57 -7.73 -4.18 12.54
CA LEU A 57 -7.64 -4.00 14.00
C LEU A 57 -8.97 -4.26 14.71
N ALA A 58 -10.09 -3.86 14.11
CA ALA A 58 -11.41 -4.15 14.65
C ALA A 58 -11.71 -5.66 14.66
N LEU A 59 -11.28 -6.40 13.64
CA LEU A 59 -11.38 -7.86 13.59
C LEU A 59 -10.53 -8.52 14.70
N LEU A 60 -9.31 -8.03 14.95
CA LEU A 60 -8.45 -8.52 16.03
C LEU A 60 -9.04 -8.32 17.43
N THR A 61 -9.88 -7.30 17.63
CA THR A 61 -10.49 -7.01 18.94
C THR A 61 -11.61 -8.01 19.30
N ASN A 62 -11.80 -9.06 18.50
CA ASN A 62 -12.68 -10.20 18.75
C ASN A 62 -14.12 -9.80 19.13
N LYS A 63 -14.60 -8.69 18.54
CA LYS A 63 -15.95 -8.16 18.77
C LYS A 63 -17.03 -8.98 18.05
N ILE A 64 -16.62 -9.93 17.21
CA ILE A 64 -17.45 -10.82 16.41
C ILE A 64 -17.08 -12.24 16.82
N GLU A 65 -17.87 -12.82 17.71
CA GLU A 65 -17.68 -14.20 18.16
C GLU A 65 -18.07 -15.15 17.02
N ASN A 66 -17.07 -15.57 16.24
CA ASN A 66 -17.25 -16.59 15.20
C ASN A 66 -16.27 -17.75 15.47
N PRO A 67 -16.74 -19.00 15.57
CA PRO A 67 -15.90 -20.15 15.96
C PRO A 67 -14.74 -20.38 14.99
N PHE A 68 -14.92 -20.09 13.70
CA PHE A 68 -13.89 -20.24 12.67
C PHE A 68 -12.62 -19.40 12.91
N PHE A 69 -12.77 -18.19 13.45
CA PHE A 69 -11.64 -17.27 13.69
C PHE A 69 -10.87 -17.60 14.98
N ARG A 70 -11.49 -18.31 15.93
CA ARG A 70 -10.81 -18.78 17.14
C ARG A 70 -9.75 -19.83 16.81
N ASP A 71 -10.09 -20.76 15.93
CA ASP A 71 -9.19 -21.86 15.57
C ASP A 71 -8.02 -21.40 14.68
N HIS A 72 -8.22 -20.32 13.91
CA HIS A 72 -7.23 -19.78 12.96
C HIS A 72 -6.74 -18.37 13.32
N TYR A 73 -6.71 -18.02 14.62
CA TYR A 73 -6.31 -16.70 15.08
C TYR A 73 -4.90 -16.28 14.61
N THR A 74 -3.96 -17.24 14.54
CA THR A 74 -2.61 -17.02 14.02
C THR A 74 -2.59 -16.53 12.57
N PHE A 75 -3.51 -17.04 11.73
CA PHE A 75 -3.63 -16.63 10.34
C PHE A 75 -4.17 -15.20 10.23
N LEU A 76 -5.10 -14.82 11.12
CA LEU A 76 -5.65 -13.47 11.19
C LEU A 76 -4.58 -12.44 11.62
N LEU A 77 -3.68 -12.84 12.52
CA LEU A 77 -2.56 -12.01 12.96
C LEU A 77 -1.51 -11.83 11.84
N LEU A 78 -1.29 -12.87 11.02
CA LEU A 78 -0.32 -12.87 9.93
C LEU A 78 -0.88 -12.32 8.61
N SER A 79 -2.19 -12.08 8.52
CA SER A 79 -2.85 -11.65 7.28
C SER A 79 -2.24 -10.40 6.61
N PRO A 80 -1.86 -9.30 7.31
CA PRO A 80 -1.25 -8.16 6.63
C PRO A 80 0.11 -8.50 6.02
N ILE A 81 0.89 -9.37 6.68
CA ILE A 81 2.20 -9.81 6.19
C ILE A 81 2.03 -10.67 4.94
N ILE A 82 1.05 -11.57 4.93
CA ILE A 82 0.73 -12.42 3.78
C ILE A 82 0.32 -11.56 2.58
N VAL A 83 -0.56 -10.57 2.79
CA VAL A 83 -1.01 -9.67 1.70
C VAL A 83 0.16 -8.88 1.12
N VAL A 84 1.03 -8.31 1.96
CA VAL A 84 2.22 -7.57 1.50
C VAL A 84 3.20 -8.50 0.78
N GLY A 85 3.42 -9.71 1.28
CA GLY A 85 4.30 -10.70 0.64
C GLY A 85 3.79 -11.13 -0.75
N LEU A 86 2.50 -11.42 -0.88
CA LEU A 86 1.87 -11.75 -2.16
C LEU A 86 1.93 -10.58 -3.15
N PHE A 87 1.67 -9.36 -2.67
CA PHE A 87 1.79 -8.15 -3.47
C PHE A 87 3.22 -7.94 -3.98
N GLY A 88 4.22 -8.12 -3.10
CA GLY A 88 5.63 -8.04 -3.47
C GLY A 88 6.04 -9.08 -4.52
N LEU A 89 5.61 -10.34 -4.34
CA LEU A 89 5.87 -11.41 -5.30
C LEU A 89 5.22 -11.13 -6.66
N ALA A 90 3.95 -10.72 -6.67
CA ALA A 90 3.24 -10.35 -7.90
C ALA A 90 3.92 -9.18 -8.62
N SER A 91 4.35 -8.15 -7.87
CA SER A 91 5.10 -7.02 -8.42
C SER A 91 6.42 -7.46 -9.03
N LEU A 92 7.19 -8.31 -8.35
CA LEU A 92 8.45 -8.83 -8.85
C LEU A 92 8.26 -9.64 -10.14
N LEU A 93 7.29 -10.57 -10.16
CA LEU A 93 6.97 -11.36 -11.35
C LEU A 93 6.57 -10.48 -12.53
N LEU A 94 5.77 -9.44 -12.29
CA LEU A 94 5.33 -8.52 -13.33
C LEU A 94 6.50 -7.70 -13.89
N VAL A 95 7.38 -7.18 -13.02
CA VAL A 95 8.58 -6.46 -13.46
C VAL A 95 9.51 -7.38 -14.25
N LEU A 96 9.76 -8.60 -13.77
CA LEU A 96 10.57 -9.59 -14.47
C LEU A 96 9.99 -9.94 -15.84
N TYR A 97 8.68 -10.17 -15.92
CA TYR A 97 7.99 -10.41 -17.19
C TYR A 97 8.14 -9.23 -18.16
N ARG A 98 7.99 -8.00 -17.66
CA ARG A 98 8.13 -6.78 -18.47
C ARG A 98 9.56 -6.53 -18.94
N VAL A 99 10.56 -6.84 -18.11
CA VAL A 99 11.98 -6.71 -18.47
C VAL A 99 12.35 -7.80 -19.48
N TYR A 100 11.91 -9.04 -19.25
CA TYR A 100 12.17 -10.14 -20.17
C TYR A 100 11.58 -9.88 -21.56
N THR A 101 10.34 -9.38 -21.64
CA THR A 101 9.71 -9.08 -22.93
C THR A 101 10.25 -7.84 -23.66
N PHE A 102 11.05 -6.99 -23.00
CA PHE A 102 11.65 -5.80 -23.63
C PHE A 102 12.97 -6.11 -24.35
N ASN A 103 13.62 -7.24 -24.03
CA ASN A 103 14.99 -7.51 -24.48
C ASN A 103 15.11 -7.93 -25.97
N ASP A 104 14.02 -8.37 -26.60
CA ASP A 104 14.09 -9.02 -27.92
C ASP A 104 13.57 -8.14 -29.08
N CYS A 105 13.99 -6.87 -29.15
CA CYS A 105 13.78 -6.05 -30.34
C CYS A 105 15.12 -5.76 -31.05
N ASN A 106 15.74 -6.82 -31.57
CA ASN A 106 16.95 -6.71 -32.39
C ASN A 106 16.72 -5.85 -33.65
N ASP A 107 15.51 -5.88 -34.20
CA ASP A 107 15.16 -5.11 -35.40
C ASP A 107 15.14 -3.60 -35.14
N ALA A 108 14.55 -3.15 -34.03
CA ALA A 108 14.57 -1.71 -33.67
C ALA A 108 15.99 -1.24 -33.31
N ALA A 109 16.80 -2.09 -32.69
CA ALA A 109 18.21 -1.78 -32.45
C ALA A 109 18.99 -1.65 -33.76
N ALA A 110 18.76 -2.53 -34.74
CA ALA A 110 19.42 -2.48 -36.04
C ALA A 110 19.01 -1.26 -36.86
N GLU A 111 17.74 -0.88 -36.85
CA GLU A 111 17.24 0.32 -37.52
C GLU A 111 17.83 1.61 -36.92
N LEU A 112 17.85 1.72 -35.58
CA LEU A 112 18.47 2.85 -34.89
C LEU A 112 19.98 2.94 -35.16
N GLN A 113 20.69 1.82 -35.23
CA GLN A 113 22.12 1.82 -35.59
C GLN A 113 22.35 2.32 -37.02
N LYS A 114 21.46 1.96 -37.95
CA LYS A 114 21.52 2.45 -39.33
C LYS A 114 21.33 3.97 -39.39
N GLU A 115 20.34 4.51 -38.69
CA GLU A 115 20.12 5.97 -38.59
C GLU A 115 21.33 6.70 -37.99
N ILE A 116 22.00 6.12 -36.98
CA ILE A 116 23.22 6.69 -36.40
C ILE A 116 24.37 6.72 -37.42
N VAL A 117 24.51 5.68 -38.24
CA VAL A 117 25.55 5.61 -39.28
C VAL A 117 25.28 6.66 -40.37
N GLU A 118 24.04 6.80 -40.82
CA GLU A 118 23.64 7.80 -41.82
C GLU A 118 23.85 9.23 -41.28
N ALA A 119 23.38 9.52 -40.06
CA ALA A 119 23.58 10.82 -39.42
C ALA A 119 25.08 11.17 -39.23
N LYS A 120 25.93 10.17 -38.94
CA LYS A 120 27.39 10.38 -38.87
C LYS A 120 28.00 10.69 -40.22
N GLN A 121 27.50 10.10 -41.32
CA GLN A 121 27.99 10.39 -42.68
C GLN A 121 27.62 11.81 -43.09
N ASP A 122 26.37 12.22 -42.83
CA ASP A 122 25.92 13.59 -43.09
C ASP A 122 26.74 14.62 -42.30
N LEU A 123 26.99 14.36 -41.02
CA LEU A 123 27.82 15.25 -40.19
C LEU A 123 29.29 15.27 -40.65
N LYS A 124 29.85 14.17 -41.15
CA LYS A 124 31.19 14.17 -41.76
C LYS A 124 31.23 14.99 -43.04
N SER A 125 30.19 14.94 -43.87
CA SER A 125 30.08 15.76 -45.08
C SER A 125 30.06 17.26 -44.76
N LEU A 126 29.52 17.64 -43.59
CA LEU A 126 29.53 19.00 -43.05
C LEU A 126 30.86 19.40 -42.38
N GLY A 127 31.88 18.53 -42.41
CA GLY A 127 33.22 18.80 -41.88
C GLY A 127 33.43 18.45 -40.41
N PHE A 128 32.48 17.75 -39.77
CA PHE A 128 32.59 17.34 -38.37
C PHE A 128 33.55 16.15 -38.20
N LYS A 129 34.52 16.27 -37.28
CA LYS A 129 35.46 15.18 -36.94
C LYS A 129 35.00 14.49 -35.65
N PHE A 130 34.60 13.23 -35.76
CA PHE A 130 34.27 12.40 -34.60
C PHE A 130 35.56 11.89 -33.94
N LYS A 131 35.63 11.97 -32.61
CA LYS A 131 36.64 11.30 -31.80
C LYS A 131 36.06 9.94 -31.42
N ASP A 132 36.53 8.87 -32.05
CA ASP A 132 35.99 7.53 -31.80
C ASP A 132 36.45 7.06 -30.41
N SER A 133 35.58 7.19 -29.41
CA SER A 133 35.86 6.81 -28.01
C SER A 133 34.94 5.73 -27.45
N PHE A 134 34.22 4.99 -28.30
CA PHE A 134 33.44 3.83 -27.88
C PHE A 134 34.11 2.57 -28.44
N LYS A 135 34.84 1.88 -27.58
CA LYS A 135 35.34 0.51 -27.76
C LYS A 135 34.53 -0.42 -26.87
#